data_AF-A0A9D4T5X7-F1
#
_entry.id   AF-A0A9D4T5X7-F1
#
_cell.length_a   1.000
_cell.length_b   1.000
_cell.length_c   1.000
_cell.angle_alpha   90.00
_cell.angle_beta   90.00
_cell.angle_gamma   90.00
#
_symmetry.space_group_name_H-M   'P 1'
#
loop_
_entity.id
_entity.type
_entity.pdbx_description
1 polymer ?
#
loop_
_entity_poly.entity_id
_entity_poly.type
_entity_poly.pdbx_seq_one_letter_code
_entity_poly.pdbx_strand_id
1 'polypeptide(L)'
;MSVYNTSLQTAVLEGVLENRSIEKLSLNMFNGTEESTALVSRIIKEKHEMRWLSIWSSDQQPFGLPSVYDCWVAPLIHNDILEEVMLSSSMLQTTKWSDFFRALPTKQNLKVVHIFPTSAYTHIRWLCAELKDSGAEEKVYLGYDANFGGEAELLHCKSIWQAEFQPMLCDDRLLAALRQLPNCQSLTTLGICIEYDHMRLSLALAEFMRSAPALHTLRIRIKGGGPQEAHGQNPWWNIILESIFRSKSVKDLFLKMSDMSIQDSQDLANSVKQSTSMRNLFFRNKDTANNTAFFRRLSEGIENNHTLASVKFEGGLDADCDGHWLAVKEITWRNSGLVPRAARIKQASQSDRYVTRAVERVSKYPALLDEVARSAKLDQGELAILVRDRLMRTQSLDGFMRAAGVVKERVICHPAEDDRMQLDDLNEDCWRHVRWYLMADDVMLDVV
;
A
#
# COMPACT_ATOMS: atom_id res chain seq x y z
N MET A 1 7.25 2.58 -19.60
CA MET A 1 7.07 3.06 -20.98
C MET A 1 6.27 2.01 -21.72
N SER A 2 5.14 2.37 -22.34
CA SER A 2 4.30 1.45 -23.11
C SER A 2 4.72 1.50 -24.58
N VAL A 3 5.47 0.52 -25.05
CA VAL A 3 6.00 0.49 -26.42
C VAL A 3 5.34 -0.65 -27.18
N TYR A 4 4.46 -0.33 -28.14
CA TYR A 4 3.86 -1.32 -29.04
C TYR A 4 4.71 -1.60 -30.30
N ASN A 5 5.80 -0.85 -30.47
CA ASN A 5 6.69 -0.99 -31.62
C ASN A 5 7.89 -1.88 -31.26
N THR A 6 7.94 -3.09 -31.83
CA THR A 6 8.99 -4.08 -31.58
C THR A 6 10.39 -3.54 -31.83
N SER A 7 10.58 -2.70 -32.86
CA SER A 7 11.90 -2.08 -33.13
C SER A 7 12.35 -1.12 -32.03
N LEU A 8 11.41 -0.36 -31.45
CA LEU A 8 11.70 0.53 -30.33
C LEU A 8 12.00 -0.26 -29.06
N GLN A 9 11.31 -1.38 -28.85
CA GLN A 9 11.57 -2.27 -27.71
C GLN A 9 12.97 -2.88 -27.79
N THR A 10 13.39 -3.39 -28.95
CA THR A 10 14.76 -3.89 -29.18
C THR A 10 15.80 -2.81 -28.89
N ALA A 11 15.66 -1.61 -29.48
CA ALA A 11 16.60 -0.51 -29.27
C ALA A 11 16.71 -0.08 -27.80
N VAL A 12 15.59 -0.08 -27.05
CA VAL A 12 15.59 0.21 -25.62
C VAL A 12 16.35 -0.87 -24.84
N LEU A 13 16.16 -2.14 -25.16
CA LEU A 13 16.85 -3.25 -24.49
C LEU A 13 18.36 -3.23 -24.77
N GLU A 14 18.78 -2.86 -25.98
CA GLU A 14 20.18 -2.62 -26.32
C GLU A 14 20.77 -1.48 -25.49
N GLY A 15 20.07 -0.34 -25.41
CA GLY A 15 20.48 0.76 -24.54
C GLY A 15 20.56 0.38 -23.06
N VAL A 16 19.67 -0.50 -22.59
CA VAL A 16 19.75 -1.08 -21.24
C VAL A 16 21.01 -1.93 -21.11
N LEU A 17 21.35 -2.78 -22.09
CA LEU A 17 22.57 -3.59 -22.12
C LEU A 17 23.85 -2.74 -22.09
N GLU A 18 23.86 -1.56 -22.68
CA GLU A 18 25.00 -0.65 -22.62
C GLU A 18 25.11 0.08 -21.28
N ASN A 19 23.99 0.33 -20.61
CA ASN A 19 23.95 1.11 -19.38
C ASN A 19 24.38 0.31 -18.14
N ARG A 20 25.52 0.67 -17.53
CA ARG A 20 26.10 -0.07 -16.40
C ARG A 20 25.42 0.18 -15.03
N SER A 21 24.57 1.18 -14.90
CA SER A 21 24.03 1.63 -13.61
C SER A 21 22.53 1.32 -13.41
N ILE A 22 21.90 0.58 -14.32
CA ILE A 22 20.48 0.25 -14.18
C ILE A 22 20.31 -0.82 -13.10
N GLU A 23 19.73 -0.42 -11.98
CA GLU A 23 19.39 -1.34 -10.88
C GLU A 23 17.99 -1.95 -11.03
N LYS A 24 17.09 -1.30 -11.78
CA LYS A 24 15.67 -1.68 -11.90
C LYS A 24 15.18 -1.58 -13.34
N LEU A 25 14.56 -2.65 -13.84
CA LEU A 25 13.98 -2.69 -15.18
C LEU A 25 12.51 -3.12 -15.13
N SER A 26 11.60 -2.27 -15.62
CA SER A 26 10.18 -2.60 -15.79
C SER A 26 9.79 -2.56 -17.26
N LEU A 27 9.41 -3.72 -17.81
CA LEU A 27 8.93 -3.88 -19.18
C LEU A 27 7.43 -4.17 -19.13
N ASN A 28 6.61 -3.13 -19.35
CA ASN A 28 5.16 -3.25 -19.32
C ASN A 28 4.62 -3.44 -20.73
N MET A 29 3.72 -4.40 -20.91
CA MET A 29 3.18 -4.80 -22.22
C MET A 29 4.29 -5.27 -23.17
N PHE A 30 5.23 -6.05 -22.63
CA PHE A 30 6.35 -6.62 -23.37
C PHE A 30 5.84 -7.58 -24.46
N ASN A 31 6.18 -7.29 -25.71
CA ASN A 31 5.93 -8.21 -26.82
C ASN A 31 7.17 -9.08 -27.03
N GLY A 32 7.07 -10.38 -26.70
CA GLY A 32 8.19 -11.31 -26.71
C GLY A 32 8.47 -11.88 -28.09
N THR A 33 9.19 -11.14 -28.93
CA THR A 33 9.82 -11.70 -30.14
C THR A 33 11.06 -12.49 -29.76
N GLU A 34 11.55 -13.38 -30.64
CA GLU A 34 12.80 -14.12 -30.39
C GLU A 34 13.99 -13.18 -30.12
N GLU A 35 14.07 -12.06 -30.85
CA GLU A 35 15.11 -11.06 -30.66
C GLU A 35 15.00 -10.33 -29.31
N SER A 36 13.81 -9.82 -28.97
CA SER A 36 13.62 -9.07 -27.72
C SER A 36 13.80 -9.96 -26.48
N THR A 37 13.39 -11.23 -26.58
CA THR A 37 13.59 -12.22 -25.50
C THR A 37 15.04 -12.65 -25.37
N ALA A 38 15.77 -12.82 -26.47
CA ALA A 38 17.21 -13.06 -26.43
C ALA A 38 17.97 -11.90 -25.77
N LEU A 39 17.57 -10.64 -26.06
CA LEU A 39 18.14 -9.47 -25.40
C LEU A 39 17.84 -9.45 -23.90
N VAL A 40 16.62 -9.76 -23.47
CA VAL A 40 16.29 -9.89 -22.03
C VAL A 40 17.12 -10.99 -21.36
N SER A 41 17.30 -12.15 -22.01
CA SER A 41 18.17 -13.23 -21.52
C SER A 41 19.59 -12.73 -21.28
N ARG A 42 20.13 -11.95 -22.23
CA ARG A 42 21.45 -11.31 -22.09
C ARG A 42 21.48 -10.27 -20.98
N ILE A 43 20.45 -9.44 -20.83
CA ILE A 43 20.34 -8.45 -19.75
C ILE A 43 20.42 -9.15 -18.39
N ILE A 44 19.65 -10.23 -18.20
CA ILE A 44 19.67 -11.02 -16.96
C ILE A 44 21.08 -11.59 -16.70
N LYS A 45 21.78 -12.02 -17.75
CA LYS A 45 23.12 -12.62 -17.60
C LYS A 45 24.23 -11.59 -17.37
N GLU A 46 24.19 -10.46 -18.07
CA GLU A 46 25.30 -9.50 -18.19
C GLU A 46 25.16 -8.30 -17.24
N LYS A 47 23.99 -8.06 -16.63
CA LYS A 47 23.78 -6.91 -15.72
C LYS A 47 24.10 -7.24 -14.29
N HIS A 48 25.22 -6.68 -13.81
CA HIS A 48 25.71 -6.92 -12.46
C HIS A 48 25.16 -5.98 -11.37
N GLU A 49 24.44 -4.93 -11.75
CA GLU A 49 23.81 -3.99 -10.80
C GLU A 49 22.29 -4.17 -10.72
N MET A 50 21.69 -4.94 -11.64
CA MET A 50 20.24 -5.08 -11.75
C MET A 50 19.69 -6.00 -10.65
N ARG A 51 19.04 -5.39 -9.65
CA ARG A 51 18.46 -6.07 -8.49
C ARG A 51 16.97 -6.36 -8.65
N TRP A 52 16.29 -5.65 -9.54
CA TRP A 52 14.84 -5.78 -9.73
C TRP A 52 14.48 -5.86 -11.21
N LEU A 53 13.72 -6.89 -11.57
CA LEU A 53 13.24 -7.11 -12.93
C LEU A 53 11.74 -7.36 -12.92
N SER A 54 10.97 -6.58 -13.67
CA SER A 54 9.55 -6.82 -13.88
C SER A 54 9.23 -6.87 -15.36
N ILE A 55 8.61 -7.97 -15.80
CA ILE A 55 8.19 -8.15 -17.18
C ILE A 55 6.73 -8.56 -17.18
N TRP A 56 5.91 -7.72 -17.78
CA TRP A 56 4.48 -7.94 -17.91
C TRP A 56 4.10 -7.98 -19.39
N SER A 57 3.49 -9.07 -19.84
CA SER A 57 2.95 -9.20 -21.21
C SER A 57 1.51 -8.72 -21.20
N SER A 58 1.07 -8.04 -22.27
CA SER A 58 -0.36 -7.78 -22.44
C SER A 58 -1.07 -9.07 -22.85
N ASP A 59 -2.18 -9.38 -22.19
CA ASP A 59 -2.98 -10.59 -22.40
C ASP A 59 -3.65 -10.68 -23.77
N GLN A 60 -3.60 -9.62 -24.57
CA GLN A 60 -4.53 -9.50 -25.69
C GLN A 60 -4.12 -10.25 -26.95
N GLN A 61 -2.85 -10.65 -27.14
CA GLN A 61 -2.48 -11.52 -28.27
C GLN A 61 -1.27 -12.41 -27.94
N PRO A 62 -1.38 -13.75 -28.05
CA PRO A 62 -0.26 -14.68 -27.88
C PRO A 62 0.62 -14.65 -29.14
N PHE A 63 1.37 -13.57 -29.37
CA PHE A 63 2.26 -13.46 -30.53
C PHE A 63 3.63 -14.14 -30.35
N GLY A 64 3.86 -14.81 -29.23
CA GLY A 64 5.08 -15.60 -29.00
C GLY A 64 4.73 -17.02 -28.57
N LEU A 65 5.41 -18.01 -29.15
CA LEU A 65 5.40 -19.37 -28.61
C LEU A 65 5.95 -19.30 -27.18
N PRO A 66 5.28 -19.88 -26.17
CA PRO A 66 5.75 -19.83 -24.78
C PRO A 66 7.19 -20.33 -24.59
N SER A 67 7.66 -21.19 -25.48
CA SER A 67 9.04 -21.68 -25.55
C SER A 67 10.09 -20.59 -25.76
N VAL A 68 9.71 -19.43 -26.30
CA VAL A 68 10.65 -18.31 -26.51
C VAL A 68 11.16 -17.78 -25.16
N TYR A 69 10.34 -17.84 -24.11
CA TYR A 69 10.73 -17.43 -22.76
C TYR A 69 11.63 -18.44 -22.03
N ASP A 70 11.74 -19.67 -22.54
CA ASP A 70 12.60 -20.71 -21.95
C ASP A 70 14.07 -20.28 -21.89
N CYS A 71 14.50 -19.39 -22.80
CA CYS A 71 15.86 -18.87 -22.82
C CYS A 71 16.19 -18.01 -21.58
N TRP A 72 15.20 -17.65 -20.75
CA TRP A 72 15.39 -16.89 -19.51
C TRP A 72 15.65 -17.77 -18.30
N VAL A 73 15.21 -19.03 -18.32
CA VAL A 73 15.28 -19.95 -17.18
C VAL A 73 16.73 -20.10 -16.70
N ALA A 74 17.65 -20.47 -17.60
CA ALA A 74 19.05 -20.65 -17.22
C ALA A 74 19.70 -19.34 -16.71
N PRO A 75 19.60 -18.18 -17.39
CA PRO A 75 20.07 -16.91 -16.84
C PRO A 75 19.51 -16.59 -15.45
N LEU A 76 18.21 -16.77 -15.21
CA LEU A 76 17.60 -16.53 -13.89
C LEU A 76 18.16 -17.48 -12.83
N ILE A 77 18.38 -18.75 -13.17
CA ILE A 77 19.00 -19.74 -12.29
C ILE A 77 20.48 -19.41 -12.01
N HIS A 78 21.21 -18.80 -12.93
CA HIS A 78 22.63 -18.49 -12.70
C HIS A 78 22.88 -17.07 -12.18
N ASN A 79 21.88 -16.19 -12.25
CA ASN A 79 22.00 -14.83 -11.74
C ASN A 79 22.02 -14.83 -10.20
N ASP A 80 23.03 -14.17 -9.64
CA ASP A 80 23.32 -14.05 -8.22
C ASP A 80 23.11 -12.61 -7.71
N ILE A 81 22.54 -11.71 -8.50
CA ILE A 81 22.41 -10.28 -8.17
C ILE A 81 20.95 -9.88 -8.00
N LEU A 82 20.06 -10.48 -8.80
CA LEU A 82 18.63 -10.23 -8.76
C LEU A 82 18.07 -10.59 -7.38
N GLU A 83 17.44 -9.61 -6.76
CA GLU A 83 16.76 -9.75 -5.48
C GLU A 83 15.26 -10.00 -5.66
N GLU A 84 14.68 -9.47 -6.74
CA GLU A 84 13.25 -9.54 -7.00
C GLU A 84 12.95 -9.67 -8.49
N VAL A 85 12.06 -10.59 -8.83
CA VAL A 85 11.63 -10.86 -10.20
C VAL A 85 10.11 -10.86 -10.27
N MET A 86 9.53 -10.14 -11.22
CA MET A 86 8.10 -10.20 -11.51
C MET A 86 7.86 -10.68 -12.94
N LEU A 87 7.05 -11.72 -13.08
CA LEU A 87 6.76 -12.39 -14.35
C LEU A 87 5.26 -12.51 -14.57
N SER A 88 4.89 -12.57 -15.85
CA SER A 88 3.53 -12.90 -16.28
C SER A 88 3.33 -14.42 -16.28
N SER A 89 2.22 -14.95 -15.77
CA SER A 89 1.96 -16.40 -15.79
C SER A 89 1.89 -16.97 -17.20
N SER A 90 1.54 -16.15 -18.19
CA SER A 90 1.58 -16.51 -19.61
C SER A 90 2.97 -16.90 -20.13
N MET A 91 4.05 -16.50 -19.44
CA MET A 91 5.43 -16.88 -19.78
C MET A 91 5.79 -18.28 -19.26
N LEU A 92 5.00 -18.82 -18.32
CA LEU A 92 5.33 -20.00 -17.51
C LEU A 92 4.62 -21.26 -18.02
N GLN A 93 4.54 -21.46 -19.35
CA GLN A 93 3.74 -22.55 -19.92
C GLN A 93 4.55 -23.79 -20.30
N THR A 94 5.85 -23.82 -19.97
CA THR A 94 6.75 -24.93 -20.29
C THR A 94 7.27 -25.61 -19.03
N THR A 95 7.56 -26.90 -19.14
CA THR A 95 8.15 -27.69 -18.05
C THR A 95 9.55 -27.24 -17.65
N LYS A 96 10.23 -26.40 -18.45
CA LYS A 96 11.55 -25.87 -18.10
C LYS A 96 11.49 -24.92 -16.92
N TRP A 97 10.36 -24.27 -16.68
CA TRP A 97 10.19 -23.42 -15.50
C TRP A 97 10.19 -24.21 -14.19
N SER A 98 9.90 -25.52 -14.22
CA SER A 98 10.08 -26.41 -13.08
C SER A 98 11.53 -26.38 -12.56
N ASP A 99 12.53 -26.31 -13.45
CA ASP A 99 13.93 -26.24 -13.04
C ASP A 99 14.25 -24.92 -12.31
N PHE A 100 13.63 -23.82 -12.73
CA PHE A 100 13.74 -22.53 -12.03
C PHE A 100 13.14 -22.61 -10.64
N PHE A 101 11.94 -23.18 -10.48
CA PHE A 101 11.30 -23.32 -9.17
C PHE A 101 12.08 -24.25 -8.25
N ARG A 102 12.60 -25.39 -8.75
CA ARG A 102 13.47 -26.29 -7.96
C ARG A 102 14.78 -25.64 -7.52
N ALA A 103 15.32 -24.71 -8.29
CA ALA A 103 16.52 -23.96 -7.91
C ALA A 103 16.23 -22.86 -6.86
N LEU A 104 15.01 -22.32 -6.84
CA LEU A 104 14.66 -21.12 -6.07
C LEU A 104 14.89 -21.23 -4.55
N PRO A 105 14.59 -22.35 -3.85
CA PRO A 105 14.87 -22.49 -2.42
C PRO A 105 16.35 -22.25 -2.08
N THR A 106 17.25 -22.71 -2.96
CA THR A 106 18.71 -22.63 -2.76
C THR A 106 19.29 -21.24 -3.03
N LYS A 107 18.55 -20.36 -3.73
CA LYS A 107 19.01 -19.01 -4.05
C LYS A 107 18.98 -18.09 -2.84
N GLN A 108 20.13 -17.60 -2.38
CA GLN A 108 20.18 -16.65 -1.27
C GLN A 108 19.82 -15.22 -1.69
N ASN A 109 20.19 -14.84 -2.91
CA ASN A 109 20.07 -13.45 -3.37
C ASN A 109 18.65 -13.13 -3.86
N LEU A 110 18.02 -14.06 -4.58
CA LEU A 110 16.65 -13.91 -5.08
C LEU A 110 15.65 -14.16 -3.94
N LYS A 111 15.16 -13.05 -3.37
CA LYS A 111 14.29 -13.03 -2.19
C LYS A 111 12.84 -13.35 -2.56
N VAL A 112 12.39 -12.82 -3.69
CA VAL A 112 10.96 -12.76 -4.04
C VAL A 112 10.76 -12.91 -5.55
N VAL A 113 9.79 -13.75 -5.92
CA VAL A 113 9.30 -13.90 -7.30
C VAL A 113 7.80 -13.63 -7.32
N HIS A 114 7.36 -12.54 -7.95
CA HIS A 114 5.95 -12.28 -8.19
C HIS A 114 5.52 -12.88 -9.52
N ILE A 115 4.41 -13.63 -9.51
CA ILE A 115 3.80 -14.15 -10.73
C ILE A 115 2.42 -13.51 -10.86
N PHE A 116 2.26 -12.66 -11.87
CA PHE A 116 0.98 -12.04 -12.17
C PHE A 116 0.10 -12.99 -12.99
N PRO A 117 -1.19 -13.09 -12.64
CA PRO A 117 -2.12 -13.90 -13.38
C PRO A 117 -2.37 -13.26 -14.74
N THR A 118 -2.44 -14.10 -15.75
CA THR A 118 -2.96 -13.77 -17.08
C THR A 118 -4.24 -14.55 -17.30
N SER A 119 -5.08 -14.08 -18.21
CA SER A 119 -6.39 -14.69 -18.53
C SER A 119 -6.38 -16.20 -18.89
N ALA A 120 -5.23 -16.81 -19.19
CA ALA A 120 -5.12 -18.26 -19.45
C ALA A 120 -5.08 -19.10 -18.16
N TYR A 121 -6.25 -19.62 -17.76
CA TYR A 121 -6.51 -20.41 -16.55
C TYR A 121 -5.72 -21.73 -16.40
N THR A 122 -5.23 -22.30 -17.49
CA THR A 122 -4.78 -23.71 -17.53
C THR A 122 -3.50 -24.01 -16.74
N HIS A 123 -2.78 -22.99 -16.25
CA HIS A 123 -1.44 -23.20 -15.67
C HIS A 123 -1.35 -22.98 -14.16
N ILE A 124 -2.35 -22.38 -13.51
CA ILE A 124 -2.20 -22.00 -12.09
C ILE A 124 -2.22 -23.23 -11.16
N ARG A 125 -3.01 -24.25 -11.48
CA ARG A 125 -3.02 -25.52 -10.73
C ARG A 125 -1.67 -26.24 -10.82
N TRP A 126 -1.14 -26.34 -12.04
CA TRP A 126 0.20 -26.88 -12.27
C TRP A 126 1.26 -26.08 -11.50
N LEU A 127 1.18 -24.75 -11.56
CA LEU A 127 2.13 -23.87 -10.87
C LEU A 127 2.07 -24.07 -9.35
N CYS A 128 0.88 -24.10 -8.74
CA CYS A 128 0.75 -24.37 -7.30
C CYS A 128 1.32 -25.75 -6.93
N ALA A 129 1.07 -26.78 -7.74
CA ALA A 129 1.64 -28.11 -7.52
C ALA A 129 3.18 -28.08 -7.62
N GLU A 130 3.73 -27.44 -8.66
CA GLU A 130 5.18 -27.32 -8.85
C GLU A 130 5.85 -26.51 -7.73
N LEU A 131 5.22 -25.43 -7.25
CA LEU A 131 5.76 -24.65 -6.13
C LEU A 131 5.81 -25.47 -4.84
N LYS A 132 4.77 -26.26 -4.58
CA LYS A 132 4.71 -27.18 -3.44
C LYS A 132 5.78 -28.27 -3.56
N ASP A 133 5.89 -28.90 -4.73
CA ASP A 133 6.83 -29.99 -4.97
C ASP A 133 8.29 -29.52 -4.96
N SER A 134 8.55 -28.29 -5.41
CA SER A 134 9.87 -27.67 -5.40
C SER A 134 10.24 -27.02 -4.06
N GLY A 135 9.29 -26.83 -3.15
CA GLY A 135 9.51 -26.07 -1.90
C GLY A 135 9.71 -24.57 -2.11
N ALA A 136 9.33 -24.03 -3.26
CA ALA A 136 9.50 -22.62 -3.63
C ALA A 136 8.42 -21.70 -3.05
N GLU A 137 7.43 -22.25 -2.32
CA GLU A 137 6.25 -21.55 -1.82
C GLU A 137 6.57 -20.29 -0.97
N GLU A 138 7.69 -20.27 -0.25
CA GLU A 138 8.05 -19.14 0.60
C GLU A 138 8.61 -17.93 -0.16
N LYS A 139 9.08 -18.13 -1.39
CA LYS A 139 9.70 -17.08 -2.22
C LYS A 139 8.84 -16.65 -3.39
N VAL A 140 7.85 -17.45 -3.76
CA VAL A 140 6.96 -17.14 -4.87
C VAL A 140 5.67 -16.54 -4.36
N TYR A 141 5.21 -15.51 -5.03
CA TYR A 141 4.05 -14.74 -4.69
C TYR A 141 3.11 -14.70 -5.89
N LEU A 142 2.03 -15.47 -5.80
CA LEU A 142 1.04 -15.58 -6.85
C LEU A 142 -0.02 -14.49 -6.74
N GLY A 143 -0.21 -13.73 -7.82
CA GLY A 143 -1.45 -13.02 -8.05
C GLY A 143 -2.49 -13.98 -8.64
N TYR A 144 -3.71 -13.94 -8.13
CA TYR A 144 -4.83 -14.76 -8.60
C TYR A 144 -5.87 -13.84 -9.26
N ASP A 145 -6.30 -14.12 -10.49
CA ASP A 145 -7.47 -13.47 -11.12
C ASP A 145 -8.55 -14.54 -11.35
N ALA A 146 -9.64 -14.42 -10.61
CA ALA A 146 -10.69 -15.40 -10.50
C ALA A 146 -11.72 -15.34 -11.65
N ASN A 147 -11.41 -14.65 -12.75
CA ASN A 147 -12.24 -14.61 -13.97
C ASN A 147 -12.68 -16.01 -14.48
N PHE A 148 -11.99 -17.08 -14.09
CA PHE A 148 -12.17 -18.41 -14.65
C PHE A 148 -12.44 -19.40 -13.52
N GLY A 149 -13.66 -19.93 -13.51
CA GLY A 149 -14.16 -20.72 -12.41
C GLY A 149 -13.41 -22.04 -12.21
N GLY A 150 -13.05 -22.32 -10.96
CA GLY A 150 -12.72 -23.65 -10.49
C GLY A 150 -11.75 -23.61 -9.30
N GLU A 151 -11.99 -24.54 -8.39
CA GLU A 151 -11.01 -25.04 -7.42
C GLU A 151 -10.71 -24.13 -6.22
N ALA A 152 -11.50 -24.37 -5.16
CA ALA A 152 -11.11 -24.18 -3.76
C ALA A 152 -9.68 -24.68 -3.44
N GLU A 153 -9.14 -25.61 -4.24
CA GLU A 153 -7.79 -26.17 -4.08
C GLU A 153 -6.68 -25.11 -4.14
N LEU A 154 -6.88 -24.02 -4.89
CA LEU A 154 -5.88 -22.94 -5.00
C LEU A 154 -5.73 -22.15 -3.69
N LEU A 155 -6.77 -22.12 -2.86
CA LEU A 155 -6.77 -21.40 -1.57
C LEU A 155 -6.02 -22.14 -0.46
N HIS A 156 -5.43 -23.30 -0.78
CA HIS A 156 -4.45 -23.98 0.08
C HIS A 156 -3.01 -23.52 -0.18
N CYS A 157 -2.75 -22.74 -1.23
CA CYS A 157 -1.42 -22.23 -1.52
C CYS A 157 -1.10 -21.06 -0.59
N LYS A 158 -0.16 -21.25 0.35
CA LYS A 158 0.27 -20.23 1.32
C LYS A 158 0.95 -19.02 0.68
N SER A 159 1.37 -19.17 -0.57
CA SER A 159 2.09 -18.21 -1.41
C SER A 159 1.21 -17.14 -2.07
N ILE A 160 -0.11 -17.24 -1.96
CA ILE A 160 -0.99 -16.23 -2.55
C ILE A 160 -0.85 -14.93 -1.76
N TRP A 161 -0.33 -13.89 -2.40
CA TRP A 161 -0.21 -12.53 -1.83
C TRP A 161 -1.23 -11.55 -2.38
N GLN A 162 -1.73 -11.82 -3.58
CA GLN A 162 -2.74 -11.02 -4.23
C GLN A 162 -3.83 -11.92 -4.78
N ALA A 163 -5.08 -11.62 -4.48
CA ALA A 163 -6.24 -12.25 -5.10
C ALA A 163 -7.16 -11.18 -5.66
N GLU A 164 -7.64 -11.35 -6.89
CA GLU A 164 -8.58 -10.47 -7.57
C GLU A 164 -9.75 -11.32 -8.08
N PHE A 165 -10.97 -10.96 -7.69
CA PHE A 165 -12.18 -11.66 -8.07
C PHE A 165 -13.03 -10.76 -8.96
N GLN A 166 -13.29 -11.21 -10.18
CA GLN A 166 -14.14 -10.52 -11.15
C GLN A 166 -15.57 -11.07 -11.12
N PRO A 167 -16.56 -10.32 -11.64
CA PRO A 167 -17.97 -10.57 -11.36
C PRO A 167 -18.58 -11.74 -12.14
N MET A 168 -17.81 -12.43 -13.01
CA MET A 168 -18.31 -13.62 -13.72
C MET A 168 -18.44 -14.86 -12.80
N LEU A 169 -17.96 -14.79 -11.56
CA LEU A 169 -18.18 -15.83 -10.57
C LEU A 169 -19.57 -15.69 -9.94
N CYS A 170 -20.37 -16.75 -10.00
CA CYS A 170 -21.60 -16.87 -9.21
C CYS A 170 -21.28 -16.68 -7.71
N ASP A 171 -22.10 -15.89 -7.01
CA ASP A 171 -21.84 -15.36 -5.66
C ASP A 171 -21.41 -16.45 -4.65
N ASP A 172 -21.95 -17.67 -4.76
CA ASP A 172 -21.62 -18.78 -3.86
C ASP A 172 -20.14 -19.23 -3.94
N ARG A 173 -19.50 -19.13 -5.12
CA ARG A 173 -18.08 -19.47 -5.26
C ARG A 173 -17.19 -18.40 -4.65
N LEU A 174 -17.53 -17.13 -4.85
CA LEU A 174 -16.82 -16.02 -4.22
C LEU A 174 -16.97 -16.09 -2.69
N LEU A 175 -18.17 -16.41 -2.20
CA LEU A 175 -18.42 -16.65 -0.77
C LEU A 175 -17.57 -17.80 -0.23
N ALA A 176 -17.50 -18.93 -0.94
CA ALA A 176 -16.64 -20.05 -0.56
C ALA A 176 -15.16 -19.66 -0.55
N ALA A 177 -14.72 -18.87 -1.53
CA ALA A 177 -13.35 -18.39 -1.62
C ALA A 177 -13.00 -17.47 -0.44
N LEU A 178 -13.84 -16.47 -0.16
CA LEU A 178 -13.67 -15.54 0.97
C LEU A 178 -13.54 -16.26 2.31
N ARG A 179 -14.23 -17.40 2.50
CA ARG A 179 -14.12 -18.22 3.71
C ARG A 179 -12.81 -19.00 3.83
N GLN A 180 -12.12 -19.23 2.72
CA GLN A 180 -10.86 -20.00 2.69
C GLN A 180 -9.61 -19.12 2.61
N LEU A 181 -9.72 -17.89 2.08
CA LEU A 181 -8.62 -16.92 2.03
C LEU A 181 -7.93 -16.64 3.37
N PRO A 182 -8.58 -16.73 4.56
CA PRO A 182 -7.87 -16.58 5.83
C PRO A 182 -6.73 -17.59 6.03
N ASN A 183 -6.72 -18.71 5.30
CA ASN A 183 -5.63 -19.67 5.31
C ASN A 183 -4.38 -19.18 4.55
N CYS A 184 -4.51 -18.17 3.70
CA CYS A 184 -3.43 -17.55 2.93
C CYS A 184 -2.75 -16.47 3.79
N GLN A 185 -1.80 -16.87 4.64
CA GLN A 185 -1.12 -15.96 5.57
C GLN A 185 -0.35 -14.81 4.87
N SER A 186 0.03 -15.03 3.62
CA SER A 186 0.77 -14.05 2.80
C SER A 186 -0.11 -13.04 2.08
N LEU A 187 -1.45 -13.17 2.15
CA LEU A 187 -2.38 -12.36 1.37
C LEU A 187 -2.38 -10.90 1.86
N THR A 188 -1.72 -10.03 1.10
CA THR A 188 -1.66 -8.58 1.38
C THR A 188 -2.63 -7.76 0.55
N THR A 189 -3.07 -8.27 -0.60
CA THR A 189 -3.90 -7.54 -1.55
C THR A 189 -5.13 -8.35 -1.93
N LEU A 190 -6.32 -7.79 -1.76
CA LEU A 190 -7.58 -8.38 -2.21
C LEU A 190 -8.30 -7.41 -3.14
N GLY A 191 -8.66 -7.87 -4.34
CA GLY A 191 -9.54 -7.20 -5.27
C GLY A 191 -10.84 -7.97 -5.42
N ILE A 192 -11.99 -7.32 -5.34
CA ILE A 192 -13.30 -7.94 -5.51
C ILE A 192 -14.18 -7.05 -6.36
N CYS A 193 -14.88 -7.66 -7.31
CA CYS A 193 -15.99 -7.05 -8.03
C CYS A 193 -17.31 -7.63 -7.51
N ILE A 194 -18.16 -6.77 -6.95
CA ILE A 194 -19.50 -7.10 -6.46
C ILE A 194 -20.50 -6.63 -7.52
N GLU A 195 -21.35 -7.54 -8.01
CA GLU A 195 -22.38 -7.23 -9.01
C GLU A 195 -23.78 -7.58 -8.48
N TYR A 196 -23.93 -8.73 -7.82
CA TYR A 196 -25.19 -9.21 -7.22
C TYR A 196 -24.99 -9.60 -5.75
N ASP A 197 -26.09 -9.91 -5.04
CA ASP A 197 -26.11 -10.41 -3.65
C ASP A 197 -25.19 -9.61 -2.70
N HIS A 198 -25.30 -8.27 -2.77
CA HIS A 198 -24.39 -7.37 -2.08
C HIS A 198 -24.36 -7.64 -0.57
N MET A 199 -25.49 -8.06 0.02
CA MET A 199 -25.59 -8.36 1.44
C MET A 199 -24.72 -9.56 1.87
N ARG A 200 -24.89 -10.74 1.26
CA ARG A 200 -24.13 -11.94 1.67
C ARG A 200 -22.64 -11.75 1.43
N LEU A 201 -22.27 -11.13 0.30
CA LEU A 201 -20.87 -10.83 0.00
C LEU A 201 -20.26 -9.81 0.96
N SER A 202 -21.00 -8.77 1.35
CA SER A 202 -20.53 -7.79 2.33
C SER A 202 -20.27 -8.42 3.69
N LEU A 203 -21.14 -9.32 4.15
CA LEU A 203 -20.95 -10.06 5.40
C LEU A 203 -19.72 -10.97 5.34
N ALA A 204 -19.54 -11.73 4.25
CA ALA A 204 -18.37 -12.59 4.09
C ALA A 204 -17.06 -11.79 3.99
N LEU A 205 -17.08 -10.65 3.28
CA LEU A 205 -15.94 -9.76 3.19
C LEU A 205 -15.58 -9.15 4.56
N ALA A 206 -16.59 -8.75 5.33
CA ALA A 206 -16.41 -8.27 6.70
C ALA A 206 -15.76 -9.33 7.62
N GLU A 207 -16.22 -10.57 7.54
CA GLU A 207 -15.65 -11.70 8.28
C GLU A 207 -14.21 -12.01 7.86
N PHE A 208 -13.94 -12.00 6.55
CA PHE A 208 -12.60 -12.15 6.01
C PHE A 208 -11.64 -11.05 6.52
N MET A 209 -12.02 -9.77 6.42
CA MET A 209 -11.16 -8.67 6.86
C MET A 209 -10.82 -8.74 8.36
N ARG A 210 -11.73 -9.27 9.18
CA ARG A 210 -11.50 -9.49 10.61
C ARG A 210 -10.45 -10.57 10.87
N SER A 211 -10.33 -11.55 9.97
CA SER A 211 -9.43 -12.70 10.08
C SER A 211 -8.14 -12.57 9.26
N ALA A 212 -7.96 -11.47 8.51
CA ALA A 212 -6.83 -11.25 7.62
C ALA A 212 -5.89 -10.12 8.12
N PRO A 213 -5.06 -10.34 9.16
CA PRO A 213 -4.19 -9.31 9.73
C PRO A 213 -3.10 -8.83 8.77
N ALA A 214 -2.77 -9.63 7.74
CA ALA A 214 -1.80 -9.28 6.71
C ALA A 214 -2.41 -8.49 5.54
N LEU A 215 -3.73 -8.27 5.50
CA LEU A 215 -4.38 -7.56 4.39
C LEU A 215 -4.11 -6.06 4.49
N HIS A 216 -3.31 -5.53 3.57
CA HIS A 216 -2.91 -4.12 3.50
C HIS A 216 -3.70 -3.34 2.44
N THR A 217 -4.00 -3.97 1.31
CA THR A 217 -4.64 -3.34 0.17
C THR A 217 -5.97 -4.03 -0.14
N LEU A 218 -7.03 -3.24 -0.21
CA LEU A 218 -8.35 -3.69 -0.61
C LEU A 218 -8.82 -2.92 -1.83
N ARG A 219 -9.23 -3.63 -2.88
CA ARG A 219 -9.82 -3.06 -4.09
C ARG A 219 -11.25 -3.57 -4.21
N ILE A 220 -12.22 -2.68 -4.14
CA ILE A 220 -13.63 -3.01 -4.28
C ILE A 220 -14.15 -2.31 -5.53
N ARG A 221 -14.72 -3.10 -6.44
CA ARG A 221 -15.47 -2.61 -7.59
C ARG A 221 -16.92 -3.03 -7.40
N ILE A 222 -17.85 -2.08 -7.44
CA ILE A 222 -19.28 -2.38 -7.34
C ILE A 222 -19.92 -1.96 -8.66
N LYS A 223 -20.53 -2.94 -9.33
CA LYS A 223 -21.25 -2.75 -10.59
C LYS A 223 -22.75 -2.83 -10.31
N GLY A 224 -23.50 -1.82 -10.74
CA GLY A 224 -24.96 -1.84 -10.86
C GLY A 224 -25.73 -2.11 -9.56
N GLY A 225 -26.30 -1.07 -8.97
CA GLY A 225 -27.54 -1.22 -8.21
C GLY A 225 -28.69 -1.11 -9.21
N GLY A 226 -29.60 -2.09 -9.26
CA GLY A 226 -30.81 -1.93 -10.07
C GLY A 226 -31.57 -0.65 -9.67
N PRO A 227 -32.43 -0.08 -10.55
CA PRO A 227 -33.17 1.16 -10.30
C PRO A 227 -34.09 1.14 -9.05
N GLN A 228 -34.18 0.02 -8.31
CA GLN A 228 -34.97 -0.12 -7.09
C GLN A 228 -34.24 0.28 -5.80
N GLU A 229 -32.91 0.47 -5.81
CA GLU A 229 -32.14 0.85 -4.60
C GLU A 229 -31.94 2.38 -4.45
N ALA A 230 -32.46 3.18 -5.39
CA ALA A 230 -32.20 4.61 -5.48
C ALA A 230 -32.75 5.48 -4.33
N HIS A 231 -33.52 4.92 -3.40
CA HIS A 231 -34.24 5.68 -2.36
C HIS A 231 -34.11 5.14 -0.92
N GLY A 232 -33.18 4.22 -0.66
CA GLY A 232 -32.98 3.63 0.68
C GLY A 232 -31.53 3.67 1.15
N GLN A 233 -31.32 3.56 2.47
CA GLN A 233 -30.01 3.22 3.03
C GLN A 233 -29.58 1.85 2.49
N ASN A 234 -28.31 1.74 2.08
CA ASN A 234 -27.71 0.47 1.63
C ASN A 234 -27.10 -0.25 2.84
N PRO A 235 -27.82 -1.17 3.53
CA PRO A 235 -27.29 -1.79 4.76
C PRO A 235 -26.00 -2.58 4.52
N TRP A 236 -25.84 -3.15 3.32
CA TRP A 236 -24.62 -3.86 2.93
C TRP A 236 -23.41 -2.91 2.84
N TRP A 237 -23.61 -1.66 2.41
CA TRP A 237 -22.56 -0.66 2.30
C TRP A 237 -22.01 -0.27 3.67
N ASN A 238 -22.91 -0.07 4.64
CA ASN A 238 -22.53 0.21 6.03
C ASN A 238 -21.70 -0.92 6.64
N ILE A 239 -22.02 -2.19 6.33
CA ILE A 239 -21.23 -3.35 6.78
C ILE A 239 -19.81 -3.30 6.20
N ILE A 240 -19.67 -3.01 4.90
CA ILE A 240 -18.36 -2.88 4.25
C ILE A 240 -17.56 -1.74 4.90
N LEU A 241 -18.14 -0.54 5.01
CA LEU A 241 -17.51 0.62 5.60
C LEU A 241 -17.04 0.32 7.03
N GLU A 242 -17.96 -0.09 7.90
CA GLU A 242 -17.64 -0.38 9.31
C GLU A 242 -16.49 -1.39 9.42
N SER A 243 -16.46 -2.39 8.55
CA SER A 243 -15.43 -3.42 8.56
C SER A 243 -14.08 -2.95 8.02
N ILE A 244 -14.06 -2.15 6.95
CA ILE A 244 -12.83 -1.53 6.43
C ILE A 244 -12.22 -0.60 7.48
N PHE A 245 -13.03 0.26 8.08
CA PHE A 245 -12.55 1.34 8.94
C PHE A 245 -12.24 0.91 10.37
N ARG A 246 -12.76 -0.25 10.80
CA ARG A 246 -12.30 -0.94 12.01
C ARG A 246 -11.09 -1.84 11.78
N SER A 247 -10.76 -2.16 10.53
CA SER A 247 -9.57 -2.96 10.23
C SER A 247 -8.30 -2.18 10.60
N LYS A 248 -7.45 -2.83 11.41
CA LYS A 248 -6.13 -2.28 11.78
C LYS A 248 -5.08 -2.51 10.69
N SER A 249 -5.35 -3.39 9.73
CA SER A 249 -4.39 -3.83 8.71
C SER A 249 -4.55 -3.12 7.38
N VAL A 250 -5.79 -2.78 6.98
CA VAL A 250 -6.07 -2.16 5.67
C VAL A 250 -5.56 -0.71 5.65
N LYS A 251 -4.57 -0.45 4.80
CA LYS A 251 -3.93 0.86 4.61
C LYS A 251 -4.32 1.53 3.30
N ASP A 252 -4.56 0.73 2.27
CA ASP A 252 -4.88 1.19 0.92
C ASP A 252 -6.27 0.72 0.50
N LEU A 253 -7.17 1.65 0.21
CA LEU A 253 -8.50 1.36 -0.32
C LEU A 253 -8.62 1.90 -1.75
N PHE A 254 -8.95 1.02 -2.68
CA PHE A 254 -9.32 1.37 -4.05
C PHE A 254 -10.79 1.05 -4.26
N LEU A 255 -11.62 2.08 -4.33
CA LEU A 255 -13.06 1.93 -4.48
C LEU A 255 -13.50 2.39 -5.88
N LYS A 256 -14.26 1.57 -6.59
CA LYS A 256 -14.90 1.96 -7.85
C LYS A 256 -16.37 1.60 -7.77
N MET A 257 -17.22 2.61 -7.64
CA MET A 257 -18.67 2.43 -7.59
C MET A 257 -19.30 3.22 -8.72
N SER A 258 -20.15 2.55 -9.52
CA SER A 258 -20.86 3.23 -10.60
C SER A 258 -21.95 4.16 -10.09
N ASP A 259 -22.68 3.73 -9.04
CA ASP A 259 -23.95 4.33 -8.60
C ASP A 259 -23.95 4.56 -7.08
N MET A 260 -22.97 5.30 -6.56
CA MET A 260 -22.90 5.64 -5.13
C MET A 260 -23.82 6.84 -4.85
N SER A 261 -24.75 6.74 -3.90
CA SER A 261 -25.63 7.86 -3.55
C SER A 261 -24.89 8.98 -2.80
N ILE A 262 -25.54 10.15 -2.64
CA ILE A 262 -25.04 11.23 -1.77
C ILE A 262 -24.79 10.71 -0.35
N GLN A 263 -25.73 9.95 0.19
CA GLN A 263 -25.64 9.42 1.56
C GLN A 263 -24.47 8.43 1.69
N ASP A 264 -24.32 7.50 0.74
CA ASP A 264 -23.21 6.55 0.72
C ASP A 264 -21.84 7.26 0.65
N SER A 265 -21.79 8.36 -0.10
CA SER A 265 -20.61 9.22 -0.23
C SER A 265 -20.27 9.93 1.09
N GLN A 266 -21.28 10.43 1.80
CA GLN A 266 -21.10 11.04 3.11
C GLN A 266 -20.68 10.03 4.17
N ASP A 267 -21.23 8.80 4.12
CA ASP A 267 -20.89 7.73 5.05
C ASP A 267 -19.46 7.23 4.82
N LEU A 268 -19.03 7.13 3.55
CA LEU A 268 -17.62 6.89 3.21
C LEU A 268 -16.71 7.98 3.80
N ALA A 269 -17.05 9.25 3.61
CA ALA A 269 -16.27 10.37 4.14
C ALA A 269 -16.15 10.33 5.67
N ASN A 270 -17.26 10.07 6.37
CA ASN A 270 -17.27 9.92 7.82
C ASN A 270 -16.36 8.79 8.28
N SER A 271 -16.40 7.66 7.58
CA SER A 271 -15.64 6.49 7.96
C SER A 271 -14.13 6.67 7.68
N VAL A 272 -13.77 7.30 6.56
CA VAL A 272 -12.38 7.71 6.25
C VAL A 272 -11.81 8.60 7.33
N LYS A 273 -12.57 9.62 7.76
CA LYS A 273 -12.15 10.53 8.82
C LYS A 273 -11.83 9.81 10.13
N GLN A 274 -12.61 8.78 10.47
CA GLN A 274 -12.46 8.01 11.70
C GLN A 274 -11.38 6.90 11.63
N SER A 275 -10.85 6.62 10.44
CA SER A 275 -9.82 5.59 10.28
C SER A 275 -8.54 5.93 11.05
N THR A 276 -7.96 4.91 11.70
CA THR A 276 -6.66 5.00 12.38
C THR A 276 -5.55 4.23 11.67
N SER A 277 -5.85 3.63 10.52
CA SER A 277 -4.94 2.78 9.73
C SER A 277 -4.90 3.20 8.25
N MET A 278 -5.98 3.74 7.71
CA MET A 278 -6.06 4.10 6.30
C MET A 278 -5.08 5.22 5.96
N ARG A 279 -4.30 4.97 4.92
CA ARG A 279 -3.20 5.82 4.46
C ARG A 279 -3.45 6.34 3.06
N ASN A 280 -3.98 5.50 2.18
CA ASN A 280 -4.32 5.90 0.82
C ASN A 280 -5.77 5.53 0.49
N LEU A 281 -6.50 6.50 -0.03
CA LEU A 281 -7.82 6.30 -0.63
C LEU A 281 -7.74 6.65 -2.11
N PHE A 282 -8.13 5.72 -2.97
CA PHE A 282 -8.51 5.99 -4.34
C PHE A 282 -10.00 5.69 -4.47
N PHE A 283 -10.81 6.64 -4.93
CA PHE A 283 -12.19 6.35 -5.25
C PHE A 283 -12.60 6.89 -6.62
N ARG A 284 -13.42 6.13 -7.34
CA ARG A 284 -13.99 6.53 -8.62
C ARG A 284 -15.50 6.50 -8.54
N ASN A 285 -16.11 7.64 -8.82
CA ASN A 285 -17.55 7.80 -8.95
C ASN A 285 -17.83 8.82 -10.07
N LYS A 286 -18.80 8.49 -10.92
CA LYS A 286 -19.13 9.27 -12.12
C LYS A 286 -19.95 10.51 -11.81
N ASP A 287 -20.68 10.50 -10.69
CA ASP A 287 -21.59 11.58 -10.32
C ASP A 287 -20.84 12.70 -9.58
N THR A 288 -20.86 13.89 -10.18
CA THR A 288 -20.19 15.08 -9.66
C THR A 288 -20.76 15.51 -8.30
N ALA A 289 -22.08 15.50 -8.12
CA ALA A 289 -22.72 15.95 -6.88
C ALA A 289 -22.37 15.03 -5.70
N ASN A 290 -22.28 13.72 -5.97
CA ASN A 290 -21.89 12.73 -4.95
C ASN A 290 -20.41 12.89 -4.55
N ASN A 291 -19.53 13.17 -5.52
CA ASN A 291 -18.13 13.50 -5.24
C ASN A 291 -18.02 14.79 -4.40
N THR A 292 -18.78 15.83 -4.75
CA THR A 292 -18.85 17.08 -3.99
C THR A 292 -19.31 16.83 -2.56
N ALA A 293 -20.36 16.02 -2.36
CA ALA A 293 -20.87 15.66 -1.04
C ALA A 293 -19.82 14.90 -0.20
N PHE A 294 -19.07 13.98 -0.82
CA PHE A 294 -17.95 13.29 -0.17
C PHE A 294 -16.90 14.28 0.35
N PHE A 295 -16.39 15.17 -0.50
CA PHE A 295 -15.32 16.08 -0.11
C PHE A 295 -15.76 17.14 0.88
N ARG A 296 -16.97 17.69 0.73
CA ARG A 296 -17.57 18.59 1.72
C ARG A 296 -17.59 17.92 3.08
N ARG A 297 -18.15 16.71 3.15
CA ARG A 297 -18.26 15.96 4.42
C ARG A 297 -16.92 15.50 4.97
N LEU A 298 -15.98 15.14 4.11
CA LEU A 298 -14.65 14.72 4.52
C LEU A 298 -13.92 15.91 5.14
N SER A 299 -13.97 17.09 4.52
CA SER A 299 -13.28 18.29 4.99
C SER A 299 -13.71 18.72 6.40
N GLU A 300 -14.93 18.38 6.82
CA GLU A 300 -15.43 18.64 8.16
C GLU A 300 -14.72 17.77 9.21
N GLY A 301 -13.70 18.32 9.88
CA GLY A 301 -13.01 17.65 11.00
C GLY A 301 -11.88 16.71 10.59
N ILE A 302 -11.45 16.74 9.32
CA ILE A 302 -10.30 15.94 8.85
C ILE A 302 -8.97 16.42 9.45
N GLU A 303 -8.92 17.62 10.04
CA GLU A 303 -7.69 18.12 10.69
C GLU A 303 -7.14 17.18 11.78
N ASN A 304 -8.04 16.42 12.41
CA ASN A 304 -7.73 15.45 13.46
C ASN A 304 -7.27 14.07 12.92
N ASN A 305 -7.35 13.85 11.60
CA ASN A 305 -6.84 12.64 10.98
C ASN A 305 -5.36 12.79 10.63
N HIS A 306 -4.53 11.87 11.14
CA HIS A 306 -3.07 11.90 10.96
C HIS A 306 -2.51 10.74 10.14
N THR A 307 -3.37 9.83 9.68
CA THR A 307 -2.94 8.62 8.96
C THR A 307 -3.16 8.73 7.46
N LEU A 308 -4.21 9.43 7.05
CA LEU A 308 -4.55 9.62 5.63
C LEU A 308 -3.51 10.53 4.96
N ALA A 309 -2.71 9.95 4.07
CA ALA A 309 -1.59 10.60 3.40
C ALA A 309 -1.84 10.87 1.92
N SER A 310 -2.79 10.18 1.30
CA SER A 310 -3.20 10.45 -0.09
C SER A 310 -4.68 10.18 -0.27
N VAL A 311 -5.36 11.13 -0.89
CA VAL A 311 -6.68 10.91 -1.50
C VAL A 311 -6.53 11.17 -2.99
N LYS A 312 -6.98 10.22 -3.81
CA LYS A 312 -7.07 10.35 -5.26
C LYS A 312 -8.50 10.05 -5.66
N PHE A 313 -8.99 10.78 -6.65
CA PHE A 313 -10.31 10.53 -7.19
C PHE A 313 -10.30 10.59 -8.72
N GLU A 314 -11.24 9.87 -9.34
CA GLU A 314 -11.51 9.93 -10.77
C GLU A 314 -12.98 10.28 -10.97
N GLY A 315 -13.24 11.51 -11.43
CA GLY A 315 -14.58 12.09 -11.59
C GLY A 315 -14.53 13.61 -11.71
N GLY A 316 -15.70 14.24 -11.87
CA GLY A 316 -15.83 15.70 -11.76
C GLY A 316 -16.06 16.14 -10.31
N LEU A 317 -15.78 17.41 -10.04
CA LEU A 317 -16.24 18.15 -8.85
C LEU A 317 -17.03 19.37 -9.29
N ASP A 318 -18.01 19.76 -8.49
CA ASP A 318 -18.69 21.04 -8.68
C ASP A 318 -17.73 22.19 -8.33
N ALA A 319 -17.93 23.35 -8.93
CA ALA A 319 -17.06 24.52 -8.73
C ALA A 319 -17.04 25.02 -7.27
N ASP A 320 -18.09 24.75 -6.50
CA ASP A 320 -18.18 25.09 -5.07
C ASP A 320 -17.37 24.13 -4.17
N CYS A 321 -16.81 23.05 -4.72
CA CYS A 321 -16.07 22.03 -3.98
C CYS A 321 -14.56 22.36 -3.81
N ASP A 322 -14.04 23.35 -4.53
CA ASP A 322 -12.60 23.64 -4.57
C ASP A 322 -11.99 23.88 -3.19
N GLY A 323 -12.69 24.62 -2.32
CA GLY A 323 -12.23 24.87 -0.94
C GLY A 323 -12.18 23.60 -0.08
N HIS A 324 -13.17 22.73 -0.21
CA HIS A 324 -13.23 21.46 0.53
C HIS A 324 -12.14 20.49 0.07
N TRP A 325 -11.91 20.41 -1.24
CA TRP A 325 -10.83 19.59 -1.79
C TRP A 325 -9.45 20.09 -1.37
N LEU A 326 -9.24 21.41 -1.38
CA LEU A 326 -7.99 22.02 -0.93
C LEU A 326 -7.70 21.69 0.54
N ALA A 327 -8.70 21.79 1.42
CA ALA A 327 -8.56 21.42 2.83
C ALA A 327 -8.12 19.94 3.00
N VAL A 328 -8.71 19.01 2.23
CA VAL A 328 -8.31 17.60 2.24
C VAL A 328 -6.88 17.42 1.72
N LYS A 329 -6.49 18.15 0.66
CA LYS A 329 -5.11 18.14 0.15
C LYS A 329 -4.10 18.62 1.16
N GLU A 330 -4.37 19.73 1.85
CA GLU A 330 -3.47 20.27 2.87
C GLU A 330 -3.21 19.27 4.00
N ILE A 331 -4.26 18.59 4.47
CA ILE A 331 -4.12 17.55 5.50
C ILE A 331 -3.35 16.33 4.98
N THR A 332 -3.65 15.84 3.78
CA THR A 332 -2.92 14.71 3.19
C THR A 332 -1.46 15.05 2.93
N TRP A 333 -1.15 16.27 2.48
CA TRP A 333 0.23 16.76 2.36
C TRP A 333 0.95 16.83 3.70
N ARG A 334 0.32 17.40 4.72
CA ARG A 334 0.85 17.43 6.10
C ARG A 334 1.21 16.03 6.55
N ASN A 335 0.28 15.08 6.41
CA ASN A 335 0.44 13.71 6.87
C ASN A 335 1.49 12.93 6.04
N SER A 336 1.56 13.15 4.72
CA SER A 336 2.52 12.49 3.83
C SER A 336 3.98 12.74 4.23
N GLY A 337 4.25 13.91 4.83
CA GLY A 337 5.57 14.29 5.32
C GLY A 337 5.94 13.72 6.70
N LEU A 338 5.02 13.09 7.44
CA LEU A 338 5.28 12.61 8.80
C LEU A 338 6.28 11.46 8.82
N VAL A 339 6.01 10.38 8.08
CA VAL A 339 6.86 9.18 8.06
C VAL A 339 8.30 9.49 7.60
N PRO A 340 8.54 10.19 6.47
CA PRO A 340 9.91 10.49 6.05
C PRO A 340 10.67 11.39 7.02
N ARG A 341 9.98 12.34 7.69
CA ARG A 341 10.60 13.19 8.71
C ARG A 341 10.96 12.38 9.95
N ALA A 342 10.04 11.56 10.45
CA ALA A 342 10.29 10.70 11.60
C ALA A 342 11.39 9.67 11.32
N ALA A 343 11.50 9.16 10.09
CA ALA A 343 12.57 8.24 9.70
C ALA A 343 13.98 8.84 9.83
N ARG A 344 14.11 10.17 9.87
CA ARG A 344 15.38 10.87 10.11
C ARG A 344 15.77 10.92 11.59
N ILE A 345 15.03 10.29 12.50
CA ILE A 345 15.26 10.32 13.96
C ILE A 345 16.71 9.98 14.35
N LYS A 346 17.38 9.08 13.61
CA LYS A 346 18.78 8.69 13.85
C LYS A 346 19.80 9.78 13.49
N GLN A 347 19.49 10.63 12.52
CA GLN A 347 20.37 11.65 11.95
C GLN A 347 20.07 13.05 12.49
N ALA A 348 18.87 13.26 13.03
CA ALA A 348 18.37 14.56 13.42
C ALA A 348 19.06 15.05 14.70
N SER A 349 19.41 16.34 14.72
CA SER A 349 19.83 17.00 15.95
C SER A 349 18.71 16.97 16.99
N GLN A 350 19.07 17.15 18.26
CA GLN A 350 18.09 17.17 19.35
C GLN A 350 17.10 18.34 19.24
N SER A 351 17.51 19.44 18.61
CA SER A 351 16.71 20.65 18.36
C SER A 351 15.95 20.66 17.03
N ASP A 352 15.99 19.57 16.26
CA ASP A 352 15.20 19.49 15.02
C ASP A 352 13.70 19.37 15.34
N ARG A 353 13.01 20.52 15.30
CA ARG A 353 11.58 20.63 15.60
C ARG A 353 10.70 19.80 14.69
N TYR A 354 11.08 19.68 13.41
CA TYR A 354 10.26 18.97 12.44
C TYR A 354 10.30 17.47 12.68
N VAL A 355 11.48 16.94 13.04
CA VAL A 355 11.64 15.53 13.40
C VAL A 355 10.98 15.26 14.75
N THR A 356 11.15 16.13 15.74
CA THR A 356 10.47 15.97 17.05
C THR A 356 8.95 15.90 16.88
N ARG A 357 8.35 16.87 16.16
CA ARG A 357 6.91 16.89 15.87
C ARG A 357 6.44 15.62 15.16
N ALA A 358 7.19 15.20 14.13
CA ALA A 358 6.87 13.99 13.40
C ALA A 358 6.94 12.74 14.29
N VAL A 359 7.98 12.59 15.11
CA VAL A 359 8.17 11.46 16.03
C VAL A 359 7.07 11.39 17.08
N GLU A 360 6.74 12.51 17.72
CA GLU A 360 5.64 12.61 18.69
C GLU A 360 4.29 12.28 18.05
N ARG A 361 4.09 12.66 16.79
CA ARG A 361 2.85 12.35 16.08
C ARG A 361 2.78 10.87 15.73
N VAL A 362 3.78 10.33 15.03
CA VAL A 362 3.75 8.92 14.58
C VAL A 362 3.73 7.94 15.76
N SER A 363 4.31 8.28 16.91
CA SER A 363 4.30 7.41 18.09
C SER A 363 2.90 7.13 18.65
N LYS A 364 1.92 7.98 18.33
CA LYS A 364 0.51 7.78 18.71
C LYS A 364 -0.23 6.82 17.78
N TYR A 365 0.34 6.48 16.62
CA TYR A 365 -0.30 5.65 15.60
C TYR A 365 0.63 4.47 15.23
N PRO A 366 0.41 3.27 15.80
CA PRO A 366 1.27 2.11 15.55
C PRO A 366 1.50 1.80 14.07
N ALA A 367 0.48 1.96 13.22
CA ALA A 367 0.59 1.74 11.78
C ALA A 367 1.62 2.67 11.10
N LEU A 368 1.79 3.90 11.60
CA LEU A 368 2.80 4.84 11.12
C LEU A 368 4.20 4.51 11.63
N LEU A 369 4.34 3.99 12.86
CA LEU A 369 5.62 3.52 13.37
C LEU A 369 6.19 2.38 12.52
N ASP A 370 5.37 1.44 12.08
CA ASP A 370 5.79 0.36 11.17
C ASP A 370 6.31 0.88 9.83
N GLU A 371 5.74 1.99 9.35
CA GLU A 371 6.23 2.67 8.15
C GLU A 371 7.54 3.40 8.39
N VAL A 372 7.69 4.02 9.55
CA VAL A 372 8.95 4.66 9.95
C VAL A 372 10.07 3.63 10.05
N ALA A 373 9.83 2.47 10.66
CA ALA A 373 10.82 1.39 10.78
C ALA A 373 11.32 0.95 9.41
N ARG A 374 10.38 0.70 8.48
CA ARG A 374 10.69 0.34 7.09
C ARG A 374 11.44 1.45 6.35
N SER A 375 10.99 2.71 6.49
CA SER A 375 11.61 3.85 5.80
C SER A 375 13.01 4.16 6.33
N ALA A 376 13.23 3.99 7.64
CA ALA A 376 14.52 4.20 8.29
C ALA A 376 15.46 2.99 8.17
N LYS A 377 14.95 1.84 7.68
CA LYS A 377 15.65 0.55 7.63
C LYS A 377 16.14 0.11 9.02
N LEU A 378 15.28 0.30 10.03
CA LEU A 378 15.55 -0.08 11.41
C LEU A 378 14.69 -1.27 11.79
N ASP A 379 15.18 -2.10 12.70
CA ASP A 379 14.30 -3.07 13.36
C ASP A 379 13.33 -2.35 14.30
N GLN A 380 12.22 -3.02 14.62
CA GLN A 380 11.17 -2.44 15.46
C GLN A 380 11.64 -2.12 16.88
N GLY A 381 12.58 -2.90 17.43
CA GLY A 381 13.17 -2.67 18.75
C GLY A 381 14.07 -1.44 18.76
N GLU A 382 14.97 -1.30 17.77
CA GLU A 382 15.82 -0.12 17.61
C GLU A 382 14.97 1.14 17.44
N LEU A 383 13.94 1.10 16.60
CA LEU A 383 13.04 2.25 16.44
C LEU A 383 12.34 2.60 17.76
N ALA A 384 11.81 1.61 18.48
CA ALA A 384 11.12 1.84 19.75
C ALA A 384 12.03 2.51 20.79
N ILE A 385 13.30 2.10 20.86
CA ILE A 385 14.31 2.74 21.73
C ILE A 385 14.54 4.19 21.30
N LEU A 386 14.77 4.44 20.01
CA LEU A 386 15.01 5.81 19.51
C LEU A 386 13.82 6.74 19.75
N VAL A 387 12.59 6.26 19.50
CA VAL A 387 11.37 7.01 19.76
C VAL A 387 11.22 7.30 21.24
N ARG A 388 11.37 6.28 22.10
CA ARG A 388 11.28 6.45 23.55
C ARG A 388 12.31 7.46 24.06
N ASP A 389 13.57 7.32 23.65
CA ASP A 389 14.65 8.20 24.08
C ASP A 389 14.40 9.64 23.61
N ARG A 390 13.89 9.82 22.39
CA ARG A 390 13.52 11.14 21.87
C ARG A 390 12.38 11.76 22.69
N LEU A 391 11.31 11.01 22.96
CA LEU A 391 10.17 11.50 23.73
C LEU A 391 10.54 11.80 25.19
N MET A 392 11.35 10.94 25.82
CA MET A 392 11.85 11.15 27.19
C MET A 392 12.64 12.45 27.32
N ARG A 393 13.43 12.82 26.31
CA ARG A 393 14.17 14.10 26.31
C ARG A 393 13.25 15.32 26.22
N THR A 394 12.02 15.16 25.74
CA THR A 394 11.00 16.23 25.70
C THR A 394 10.11 16.29 26.95
N GLN A 395 10.43 15.53 28.00
CA GLN A 395 9.66 15.53 29.24
C GLN A 395 10.02 16.71 30.17
N SER A 396 11.25 17.19 30.14
CA SER A 396 11.66 18.41 30.88
C SER A 396 11.25 19.69 30.13
N LEU A 397 11.10 20.80 30.85
CA LEU A 397 10.74 22.10 30.28
C LEU A 397 11.76 22.54 29.22
N ASP A 398 13.04 22.54 29.58
CA ASP A 398 14.14 22.93 28.67
C ASP A 398 14.28 21.97 27.49
N GLY A 399 14.08 20.68 27.72
CA GLY A 399 14.12 19.67 26.67
C GLY A 399 13.00 19.86 25.65
N PHE A 400 11.76 20.08 26.11
CA PHE A 400 10.62 20.36 25.25
C PHE A 400 10.79 21.67 24.48
N MET A 401 11.14 22.76 25.15
CA MET A 401 11.26 24.08 24.54
C MET A 401 12.39 24.14 23.50
N ARG A 402 13.51 23.44 23.75
CA ARG A 402 14.55 23.25 22.72
C ARG A 402 14.07 22.42 21.55
N ALA A 403 13.39 21.31 21.82
CA ALA A 403 12.92 20.41 20.78
C ALA A 403 11.81 21.04 19.93
N ALA A 404 11.01 21.95 20.50
CA ALA A 404 10.02 22.76 19.79
C ALA A 404 10.64 23.95 19.03
N GLY A 405 11.91 24.29 19.31
CA GLY A 405 12.64 25.39 18.70
C GLY A 405 12.36 26.76 19.30
N VAL A 406 11.83 26.82 20.54
CA VAL A 406 11.54 28.06 21.28
C VAL A 406 12.83 28.67 21.85
N VAL A 407 13.68 27.83 22.45
CA VAL A 407 14.95 28.24 23.06
C VAL A 407 16.10 27.42 22.50
N LYS A 408 17.32 27.95 22.58
CA LYS A 408 18.53 27.20 22.19
C LYS A 408 19.04 26.29 23.30
N GLU A 409 18.94 26.75 24.55
CA GLU A 409 19.58 26.10 25.71
C GLU A 409 18.60 25.82 26.85
N ARG A 410 18.01 26.85 27.43
CA ARG A 410 17.08 26.74 28.56
C ARG A 410 16.05 27.86 28.58
N VAL A 411 14.97 27.66 29.32
CA VAL A 411 13.96 28.68 29.62
C VAL A 411 14.44 29.52 30.80
N ILE A 412 14.38 30.84 30.65
CA ILE A 412 14.59 31.83 31.70
C ILE A 412 13.57 32.94 31.43
N CYS A 413 12.69 33.21 32.38
CA CYS A 413 11.75 34.31 32.28
C CYS A 413 12.39 35.62 32.73
N HIS A 414 11.88 36.73 32.19
CA HIS A 414 12.23 38.06 32.71
C HIS A 414 11.58 38.25 34.08
N PRO A 415 12.22 38.96 35.03
CA PRO A 415 11.66 39.19 36.36
C PRO A 415 10.22 39.71 36.29
N ALA A 416 9.30 39.06 37.02
CA ALA A 416 7.92 39.51 37.13
C ALA A 416 7.81 40.77 38.02
N GLU A 417 6.96 41.71 37.64
CA GLU A 417 6.63 42.88 38.46
C GLU A 417 5.49 42.61 39.47
N ASP A 418 4.77 41.50 39.30
CA ASP A 418 3.51 41.20 39.98
C ASP A 418 3.56 39.95 40.89
N ASP A 419 4.76 39.48 41.26
CA ASP A 419 5.01 38.28 42.09
C ASP A 419 4.28 37.01 41.61
N ARG A 420 3.85 36.97 40.34
CA ARG A 420 3.19 35.79 39.78
C ARG A 420 4.22 34.74 39.39
N MET A 421 3.84 33.48 39.63
CA MET A 421 4.61 32.32 39.20
C MET A 421 4.82 32.34 37.69
N GLN A 422 6.07 32.24 37.26
CA GLN A 422 6.49 32.21 35.88
C GLN A 422 6.76 30.77 35.42
N LEU A 423 7.06 30.60 34.13
CA LEU A 423 7.22 29.29 33.53
C LEU A 423 8.47 28.55 34.04
N ASP A 424 9.55 29.27 34.31
CA ASP A 424 10.81 28.75 34.85
C ASP A 424 10.78 28.54 36.38
N ASP A 425 9.73 29.01 37.06
CA ASP A 425 9.45 28.68 38.47
C ASP A 425 8.78 27.31 38.63
N LEU A 426 8.29 26.71 37.54
CA LEU A 426 7.64 25.40 37.60
C LEU A 426 8.66 24.31 37.92
N ASN A 427 8.37 23.53 38.96
CA ASN A 427 9.12 22.29 39.19
C ASN A 427 8.77 21.23 38.11
N GLU A 428 9.60 20.19 38.04
CA GLU A 428 9.47 19.12 37.05
C GLU A 428 8.11 18.39 37.08
N ASP A 429 7.51 18.20 38.25
CA ASP A 429 6.23 17.49 38.36
C ASP A 429 5.05 18.35 37.88
N CYS A 430 5.08 19.65 38.18
CA CYS A 430 4.14 20.64 37.64
C CYS A 430 4.28 20.74 36.13
N TRP A 431 5.51 20.83 35.61
CA TRP A 431 5.75 20.87 34.18
C TRP A 431 5.26 19.59 33.48
N ARG A 432 5.52 18.40 34.03
CA ARG A 432 5.01 17.14 33.44
C ARG A 432 3.49 17.12 33.33
N HIS A 433 2.77 17.69 34.31
CA HIS A 433 1.32 17.85 34.21
C HIS A 433 0.93 18.79 33.06
N VAL A 434 1.61 19.93 32.89
CA VAL A 434 1.40 20.84 31.75
C VAL A 434 1.69 20.12 30.42
N ARG A 435 2.80 19.39 30.36
CA ARG A 435 3.27 18.66 29.18
C ARG A 435 2.28 17.59 28.70
N TRP A 436 1.44 17.02 29.56
CA TRP A 436 0.37 16.10 29.14
C TRP A 436 -0.65 16.74 28.21
N TYR A 437 -0.81 18.07 28.28
CA TYR A 437 -1.75 18.82 27.45
C TYR A 437 -1.09 19.52 26.26
N LEU A 438 0.24 19.51 26.17
CA LEU A 438 1.00 20.19 25.10
C LEU A 438 1.72 19.21 24.20
N MET A 439 1.62 19.40 22.89
CA MET A 439 2.43 18.77 21.86
C MET A 439 3.38 19.79 21.22
N ALA A 440 4.43 19.30 20.58
CA ALA A 440 5.34 20.17 19.83
C ALA A 440 4.66 20.94 18.68
N ASP A 441 3.52 20.44 18.18
CA ASP A 441 2.69 21.09 17.17
C ASP A 441 1.86 22.27 17.74
N ASP A 442 1.63 22.32 19.04
CA ASP A 442 0.86 23.41 19.68
C ASP A 442 1.70 24.68 19.86
N VAL A 443 3.03 24.56 19.67
CA VAL A 443 3.97 25.69 19.72
C VAL A 443 3.96 26.40 18.38
N MET A 444 3.28 27.55 18.34
CA MET A 444 3.35 28.49 17.22
C MET A 444 4.55 29.41 17.44
N LEU A 445 5.47 29.40 16.48
CA LEU A 445 6.55 30.38 16.43
C LEU A 445 6.18 31.38 15.36
N ASP A 446 5.92 32.62 15.77
CA ASP A 446 5.72 33.70 14.81
C ASP A 446 6.96 33.78 13.93
N VAL A 447 6.73 33.63 12.62
CA VAL A 447 7.76 33.89 11.62
C VAL A 447 7.87 35.40 11.54
N VAL A 448 8.82 35.96 12.31
CA VAL A 448 9.22 37.37 12.20
C VAL A 448 9.94 37.60 10.89
#